data_AF-A0A4Y9MKP8-F1
#
_entry.id   AF-A0A4Y9MKP8-F1
#
_cell.length_a   1.000
_cell.length_b   1.000
_cell.length_c   1.000
_cell.angle_alpha   90.00
_cell.angle_beta   90.00
_cell.angle_gamma   90.00
#
_symmetry.space_group_name_H-M   'P 1'
#
loop_
_entity.id
_entity.type
_entity.pdbx_description
1 polymer ?
#
loop_
_entity_poly.entity_id
_entity_poly.type
_entity_poly.pdbx_seq_one_letter_code
_entity_poly.pdbx_strand_id
1 'polypeptide(L)'
;RTGASGAGSPGAATGAAPGPAPAGFAPDSPPKQDFMYPSISNGCLKDGGNVLATAISVAGPAKIPAPGPGPGQTAYVFTAVGTPGPAAEQKLPLNVTWVNLTTGKSGSATLKPRSDINPDGPTTLTAIVDTGSGSIMSTIFGQVTTTEMQCQFMPTIGSTVVP
;
A
#
# COMPACT_ATOMS: atom_id res chain seq x y z
N ARG A 1 50.23 27.62 50.65
CA ARG A 1 48.83 27.11 50.61
C ARG A 1 48.42 27.11 49.14
N THR A 2 48.83 26.14 48.32
CA THR A 2 48.11 24.88 48.00
C THR A 2 46.64 25.08 47.63
N GLY A 3 46.29 24.77 46.37
CA GLY A 3 44.91 24.55 45.93
C GLY A 3 44.66 24.90 44.45
N ALA A 4 45.19 24.11 43.52
CA ALA A 4 44.72 24.09 42.13
C ALA A 4 43.60 23.04 42.02
N SER A 5 42.40 23.44 41.59
CA SER A 5 41.31 22.52 41.27
C SER A 5 41.18 22.45 39.75
N GLY A 6 41.59 21.31 39.20
CA GLY A 6 41.48 20.99 37.78
C GLY A 6 40.03 20.77 37.36
N ALA A 7 39.68 21.31 36.19
CA ALA A 7 38.44 20.96 35.50
C ALA A 7 38.57 19.55 34.91
N GLY A 8 37.73 18.63 35.36
CA GLY A 8 37.61 17.30 34.75
C GLY A 8 36.87 17.39 33.41
N SER A 9 37.50 16.91 32.34
CA SER A 9 36.85 16.70 31.04
C SER A 9 35.74 15.64 31.18
N PRO A 10 34.54 15.85 30.60
CA PRO A 10 33.56 14.79 30.48
C PRO A 10 34.07 13.73 29.50
N GLY A 11 34.17 12.48 29.97
CA GLY A 11 34.55 11.34 29.16
C GLY A 11 33.54 11.10 28.02
N ALA A 12 34.05 10.79 26.84
CA ALA A 12 33.25 10.41 25.69
C ALA A 12 32.51 9.08 25.99
N ALA A 13 31.18 9.14 26.09
CA ALA A 13 30.36 7.95 26.07
C ALA A 13 30.39 7.36 24.66
N THR A 14 30.98 6.18 24.51
CA THR A 14 30.90 5.39 23.28
C THR A 14 29.44 5.02 23.03
N GLY A 15 28.84 5.63 21.99
CA GLY A 15 27.47 5.38 21.60
C GLY A 15 27.27 3.91 21.21
N ALA A 16 26.24 3.28 21.77
CA ALA A 16 25.79 1.96 21.33
C ALA A 16 25.45 2.01 19.84
N ALA A 17 25.83 0.98 19.09
CA ALA A 17 25.48 0.86 17.68
C ALA A 17 23.95 0.90 17.51
N PRO A 18 23.42 1.58 16.48
CA PRO A 18 21.99 1.60 16.23
C PRO A 18 21.45 0.18 16.09
N GLY A 19 20.34 -0.12 16.76
CA GLY A 19 19.60 -1.36 16.56
C GLY A 19 19.07 -1.48 15.13
N PRO A 20 18.63 -2.68 14.70
CA PRO A 20 18.08 -2.87 13.37
C PRO A 20 16.89 -1.93 13.13
N ALA A 21 16.86 -1.31 11.94
CA ALA A 21 15.75 -0.43 11.54
C ALA A 21 14.42 -1.21 11.56
N PRO A 22 13.30 -0.57 11.94
CA PRO A 22 11.99 -1.22 11.88
C PRO A 22 11.67 -1.70 10.46
N ALA A 23 10.96 -2.82 10.35
CA ALA A 23 10.58 -3.40 9.06
C ALA A 23 9.79 -2.37 8.22
N GLY A 24 10.30 -2.07 7.01
CA GLY A 24 9.77 -1.01 6.14
C GLY A 24 10.68 0.21 5.98
N PHE A 25 11.72 0.35 6.82
CA PHE A 25 12.73 1.42 6.72
C PHE A 25 14.13 0.89 6.38
N ALA A 26 14.26 -0.42 6.16
CA ALA A 26 15.49 -0.97 5.61
C ALA A 26 15.69 -0.42 4.20
N PRO A 27 16.93 -0.11 3.77
CA PRO A 27 17.23 0.45 2.45
C PRO A 27 16.63 -0.33 1.27
N ASP A 28 16.44 -1.65 1.44
CA ASP A 28 15.89 -2.55 0.42
C ASP A 28 14.37 -2.79 0.56
N SER A 29 13.68 -2.07 1.45
CA SER A 29 12.23 -2.18 1.57
C SER A 29 11.56 -1.65 0.29
N PRO A 30 10.53 -2.33 -0.25
CA PRO A 30 9.80 -1.78 -1.38
C PRO A 30 9.29 -0.37 -1.05
N PRO A 31 9.33 0.58 -2.00
CA PRO A 31 8.81 1.94 -1.83
C PRO A 31 7.27 1.91 -1.82
N LYS A 32 6.73 1.31 -0.76
CA LYS A 32 5.31 1.17 -0.49
C LYS A 32 4.79 2.39 0.24
N GLN A 33 3.57 2.80 -0.07
CA GLN A 33 2.84 3.86 0.60
C GLN A 33 1.42 3.37 0.86
N ASP A 34 0.93 3.59 2.08
CA ASP A 34 -0.46 3.34 2.41
C ASP A 34 -1.33 4.46 1.84
N PHE A 35 -2.56 4.13 1.47
CA PHE A 35 -3.56 5.13 1.16
C PHE A 35 -3.93 5.91 2.43
N MET A 36 -4.35 7.16 2.26
CA MET A 36 -4.54 8.14 3.34
C MET A 36 -5.54 7.69 4.41
N TYR A 37 -6.52 6.88 4.04
CA TYR A 37 -7.53 6.34 4.94
C TYR A 37 -8.08 5.02 4.39
N PRO A 38 -8.54 4.09 5.25
CA PRO A 38 -9.14 2.84 4.77
C PRO A 38 -10.43 3.11 4.01
N SER A 39 -10.74 2.23 3.06
CA SER A 39 -12.07 2.17 2.46
C SER A 39 -13.02 1.37 3.36
N ILE A 40 -14.32 1.69 3.30
CA ILE A 40 -15.36 1.00 4.05
C ILE A 40 -16.44 0.48 3.09
N SER A 41 -16.93 -0.73 3.35
CA SER A 41 -18.13 -1.29 2.75
C SER A 41 -19.16 -1.56 3.84
N ASN A 42 -20.37 -1.03 3.66
CA ASN A 42 -21.48 -1.24 4.59
C ASN A 42 -22.27 -2.49 4.21
N GLY A 43 -22.65 -3.32 5.19
CA GLY A 43 -23.46 -4.52 4.92
C GLY A 43 -22.73 -5.63 4.17
N CYS A 44 -21.40 -5.69 4.29
CA CYS A 44 -20.53 -6.65 3.60
C CYS A 44 -20.12 -7.83 4.50
N LEU A 45 -20.83 -8.07 5.60
CA LEU A 45 -20.72 -9.28 6.41
C LEU A 45 -22.06 -10.01 6.45
N LYS A 46 -22.04 -11.31 6.76
CA LYS A 46 -23.26 -12.15 6.79
C LYS A 46 -24.31 -11.67 7.79
N ASP A 47 -23.88 -11.01 8.86
CA ASP A 47 -24.72 -10.37 9.88
C ASP A 47 -25.11 -8.92 9.53
N GLY A 48 -24.74 -8.43 8.34
CA GLY A 48 -24.94 -7.05 7.91
C GLY A 48 -23.90 -6.07 8.43
N GLY A 49 -22.83 -6.55 9.07
CA GLY A 49 -21.72 -5.71 9.53
C GLY A 49 -20.89 -5.07 8.40
N ASN A 50 -20.03 -4.13 8.78
CA ASN A 50 -19.18 -3.38 7.85
C ASN A 50 -17.82 -4.07 7.67
N VAL A 51 -17.25 -3.91 6.48
CA VAL A 51 -15.90 -4.38 6.15
C VAL A 51 -15.00 -3.17 5.89
N LEU A 52 -13.79 -3.22 6.42
CA LEU A 52 -12.73 -2.27 6.08
C LEU A 52 -11.81 -2.86 5.01
N ALA A 53 -11.29 -2.00 4.16
CA ALA A 53 -10.25 -2.36 3.21
C ALA A 53 -9.07 -1.41 3.27
N THR A 54 -7.88 -1.99 3.22
CA THR A 54 -6.63 -1.25 3.10
C THR A 54 -6.22 -1.20 1.64
N ALA A 55 -5.63 -0.08 1.23
CA ALA A 55 -5.01 0.05 -0.07
C ALA A 55 -3.58 0.52 0.10
N ILE A 56 -2.67 -0.07 -0.67
CA ILE A 56 -1.29 0.36 -0.77
C ILE A 56 -0.92 0.56 -2.23
N SER A 57 0.05 1.42 -2.45
CA SER A 57 0.73 1.58 -3.72
C SER A 57 2.21 1.25 -3.54
N VAL A 58 2.84 0.69 -4.57
CA VAL A 58 4.27 0.40 -4.60
C VAL A 58 4.84 1.04 -5.86
N ALA A 59 5.78 1.97 -5.69
CA ALA A 59 6.47 2.59 -6.81
C ALA A 59 7.44 1.60 -7.47
N GLY A 60 7.46 1.57 -8.79
CA GLY A 60 8.43 0.79 -9.55
C GLY A 60 9.71 1.59 -9.85
N PRO A 61 10.87 0.94 -9.99
CA PRO A 61 11.06 -0.51 -9.94
C PRO A 61 11.05 -1.07 -8.51
N ALA A 62 10.31 -2.14 -8.26
CA ALA A 62 10.30 -2.81 -6.97
C ALA A 62 10.16 -4.33 -7.09
N LYS A 63 10.91 -5.05 -6.25
CA LYS A 63 10.80 -6.50 -6.11
C LYS A 63 9.82 -6.84 -4.99
N ILE A 64 8.60 -7.18 -5.39
CA ILE A 64 7.53 -7.73 -4.56
C ILE A 64 7.16 -9.13 -5.10
N PRO A 65 6.36 -9.97 -4.39
CA PRO A 65 5.89 -11.24 -4.94
C PRO A 65 5.35 -11.06 -6.37
N ALA A 66 5.97 -11.75 -7.32
CA ALA A 66 5.91 -11.40 -8.73
C ALA A 66 4.49 -11.48 -9.33
N PRO A 67 4.13 -10.61 -10.30
CA PRO A 67 4.99 -9.56 -10.86
C PRO A 67 5.04 -8.31 -9.96
N GLY A 68 6.22 -7.71 -9.83
CA GLY A 68 6.38 -6.39 -9.24
C GLY A 68 6.35 -5.28 -10.30
N PRO A 69 6.12 -4.01 -9.91
CA PRO A 69 6.10 -2.89 -10.85
C PRO A 69 7.51 -2.62 -11.40
N GLY A 70 7.59 -2.42 -12.71
CA GLY A 70 8.81 -1.98 -13.41
C GLY A 70 9.05 -0.46 -13.30
N PRO A 71 10.15 0.07 -13.86
CA PRO A 71 10.43 1.50 -13.84
C PRO A 71 9.27 2.33 -14.42
N GLY A 72 8.91 3.42 -13.74
CA GLY A 72 7.79 4.27 -14.16
C GLY A 72 6.40 3.65 -13.97
N GLN A 73 6.29 2.50 -13.29
CA GLN A 73 5.01 1.87 -12.97
C GLN A 73 4.63 2.08 -11.51
N THR A 74 3.35 1.94 -11.22
CA THR A 74 2.83 1.81 -9.86
C THR A 74 2.01 0.52 -9.77
N ALA A 75 2.32 -0.30 -8.77
CA ALA A 75 1.47 -1.40 -8.38
C ALA A 75 0.49 -0.93 -7.29
N TYR A 76 -0.78 -1.29 -7.39
CA TYR A 76 -1.80 -1.07 -6.37
C TYR A 76 -2.22 -2.42 -5.81
N VAL A 77 -2.40 -2.49 -4.49
CA VAL A 77 -2.93 -3.68 -3.80
C VAL A 77 -4.04 -3.20 -2.89
N PHE A 78 -5.23 -3.76 -3.06
CA PHE A 78 -6.41 -3.49 -2.25
C PHE A 78 -6.83 -4.78 -1.55
N THR A 79 -6.95 -4.75 -0.23
CA THR A 79 -7.30 -5.91 0.60
C THR A 79 -8.53 -5.62 1.42
N ALA A 80 -9.62 -6.35 1.16
CA ALA A 80 -10.88 -6.26 1.89
C ALA A 80 -10.82 -7.16 3.14
N VAL A 81 -10.43 -6.60 4.28
CA VAL A 81 -10.07 -7.33 5.49
C VAL A 81 -11.27 -8.10 6.05
N GLY A 82 -11.07 -9.38 6.39
CA GLY A 82 -12.11 -10.22 6.97
C GLY A 82 -13.14 -10.76 5.97
N THR A 83 -12.98 -10.51 4.67
CA THR A 83 -13.82 -11.12 3.62
C THR A 83 -13.36 -12.52 3.25
N PRO A 84 -14.24 -13.36 2.65
CA PRO A 84 -13.82 -14.58 1.97
C PRO A 84 -12.82 -14.31 0.84
N GLY A 85 -12.27 -15.38 0.26
CA GLY A 85 -11.43 -15.31 -0.93
C GLY A 85 -12.09 -14.61 -2.12
N PRO A 86 -11.29 -14.11 -3.09
CA PRO A 86 -11.83 -13.45 -4.28
C PRO A 86 -12.64 -14.43 -5.12
N ALA A 87 -13.70 -13.95 -5.77
CA ALA A 87 -14.25 -14.68 -6.91
C ALA A 87 -13.22 -14.78 -8.04
N ALA A 88 -13.22 -15.89 -8.76
CA ALA A 88 -12.34 -16.11 -9.92
C ALA A 88 -12.46 -14.97 -10.96
N GLU A 89 -13.67 -14.42 -11.11
CA GLU A 89 -13.96 -13.26 -11.93
C GLU A 89 -14.70 -12.21 -11.12
N GLN A 90 -14.28 -10.95 -11.27
CA GLN A 90 -14.97 -9.81 -10.66
C GLN A 90 -16.17 -9.42 -11.54
N LYS A 91 -17.39 -9.68 -11.06
CA LYS A 91 -18.63 -9.36 -11.80
C LYS A 91 -18.84 -7.86 -11.94
N LEU A 92 -18.44 -7.13 -10.89
CA LEU A 92 -18.48 -5.68 -10.82
C LEU A 92 -17.07 -5.19 -10.48
N PRO A 93 -16.52 -4.21 -11.21
CA PRO A 93 -15.11 -3.87 -11.10
C PRO A 93 -14.81 -3.02 -9.86
N LEU A 94 -13.64 -3.26 -9.27
CA LEU A 94 -12.93 -2.29 -8.45
C LEU A 94 -11.91 -1.59 -9.34
N ASN A 95 -11.94 -0.27 -9.41
CA ASN A 95 -11.05 0.49 -10.29
C ASN A 95 -10.14 1.39 -9.46
N VAL A 96 -8.92 1.60 -9.98
CA VAL A 96 -8.06 2.72 -9.61
C VAL A 96 -8.09 3.73 -10.74
N THR A 97 -8.32 5.00 -10.41
CA THR A 97 -8.00 6.13 -11.28
C THR A 97 -6.79 6.86 -10.73
N TRP A 98 -5.97 7.42 -11.60
CA TRP A 98 -4.75 8.10 -11.19
C TRP A 98 -4.40 9.29 -12.09
N VAL A 99 -3.68 10.24 -11.52
CA VAL A 99 -3.07 11.36 -12.21
C VAL A 99 -1.63 11.54 -11.73
N ASN A 100 -0.72 11.71 -12.69
CA ASN A 100 0.65 12.14 -12.46
C ASN A 100 0.67 13.67 -12.46
N LEU A 101 0.82 14.25 -11.28
CA LEU A 101 0.83 15.71 -11.06
C LEU A 101 2.09 16.37 -11.62
N THR A 102 3.15 15.60 -11.89
CA THR A 102 4.38 16.11 -12.49
C THR A 102 4.26 16.27 -14.01
N THR A 103 3.56 15.35 -14.67
CA THR A 103 3.52 15.29 -16.16
C THR A 103 2.13 15.57 -16.76
N GLY A 104 1.07 15.55 -15.95
CA GLY A 104 -0.31 15.62 -16.39
C GLY A 104 -0.86 14.31 -16.97
N LYS A 105 -0.05 13.25 -17.07
CA LYS A 105 -0.50 11.92 -17.51
C LYS A 105 -1.56 11.39 -16.53
N SER A 106 -2.61 10.77 -17.04
CA SER A 106 -3.65 10.16 -16.20
C SER A 106 -4.16 8.86 -16.82
N GLY A 107 -4.87 8.07 -16.03
CA GLY A 107 -5.42 6.81 -16.50
C GLY A 107 -6.32 6.13 -15.48
N SER A 108 -6.80 4.95 -15.86
CA SER A 108 -7.61 4.07 -15.02
C SER A 108 -7.26 2.62 -15.28
N ALA A 109 -7.41 1.77 -14.28
CA ALA A 109 -7.30 0.32 -14.43
C ALA A 109 -8.24 -0.41 -13.47
N THR A 110 -8.73 -1.57 -13.90
CA THR A 110 -9.48 -2.49 -13.05
C THR A 110 -8.51 -3.37 -12.26
N LEU A 111 -8.70 -3.42 -10.94
CA LEU A 111 -7.96 -4.32 -10.07
C LEU A 111 -8.50 -5.75 -10.23
N LYS A 112 -7.60 -6.71 -10.29
CA LYS A 112 -7.89 -8.12 -10.54
C LYS A 112 -7.39 -9.00 -9.40
N PRO A 113 -8.08 -10.12 -9.12
CA PRO A 113 -7.56 -11.10 -8.18
C PRO A 113 -6.29 -11.73 -8.75
N ARG A 114 -5.43 -12.23 -7.86
CA ARG A 114 -4.34 -13.12 -8.25
C ARG A 114 -4.46 -14.42 -7.47
N SER A 115 -4.32 -15.55 -8.13
CA SER A 115 -4.43 -16.86 -7.50
C SER A 115 -3.32 -17.16 -6.50
N ASP A 116 -2.21 -16.44 -6.57
CA ASP A 116 -1.05 -16.57 -5.68
C ASP A 116 -1.08 -15.62 -4.47
N ILE A 117 -2.10 -14.76 -4.34
CA ILE A 117 -2.29 -13.88 -3.18
C ILE A 117 -3.62 -14.17 -2.51
N ASN A 118 -3.56 -14.58 -1.23
CA ASN A 118 -4.72 -14.75 -0.35
C ASN A 118 -5.90 -15.48 -1.03
N PRO A 119 -5.69 -16.69 -1.61
CA PRO A 119 -6.73 -17.39 -2.35
C PRO A 119 -7.94 -17.73 -1.47
N ASP A 120 -7.70 -18.01 -0.19
CA ASP A 120 -8.74 -18.33 0.80
C ASP A 120 -9.27 -17.09 1.55
N GLY A 121 -8.77 -15.90 1.22
CA GLY A 121 -9.11 -14.63 1.85
C GLY A 121 -8.01 -14.06 2.76
N PRO A 122 -8.07 -12.76 3.11
CA PRO A 122 -9.06 -11.77 2.65
C PRO A 122 -8.95 -11.46 1.15
N THR A 123 -10.08 -11.16 0.51
CA THR A 123 -10.08 -10.81 -0.93
C THR A 123 -9.09 -9.68 -1.19
N THR A 124 -8.09 -9.99 -2.03
CA THR A 124 -7.03 -9.06 -2.40
C THR A 124 -7.01 -8.90 -3.92
N LEU A 125 -7.17 -7.67 -4.38
CA LEU A 125 -7.15 -7.31 -5.80
C LEU A 125 -5.96 -6.39 -6.08
N THR A 126 -5.38 -6.51 -7.26
CA THR A 126 -4.16 -5.79 -7.62
C THR A 126 -4.22 -5.24 -9.05
N ALA A 127 -3.44 -4.20 -9.32
CA ALA A 127 -3.18 -3.70 -10.67
C ALA A 127 -1.76 -3.16 -10.75
N ILE A 128 -1.13 -3.25 -11.92
CA ILE A 128 0.12 -2.55 -12.24
C ILE A 128 -0.16 -1.67 -13.44
N VAL A 129 0.20 -0.39 -13.36
CA VAL A 129 -0.07 0.59 -14.43
C VAL A 129 1.12 1.50 -14.67
N ASP A 130 1.26 1.96 -15.92
CA ASP A 130 2.33 2.87 -16.35
C ASP A 130 2.01 4.33 -15.97
N THR A 131 2.21 4.70 -14.70
CA THR A 131 1.95 6.05 -14.17
C THR A 131 2.97 7.10 -14.65
N GLY A 132 4.17 6.66 -15.01
CA GLY A 132 5.35 7.50 -15.26
C GLY A 132 5.99 7.99 -13.96
N SER A 133 7.26 8.42 -14.04
CA SER A 133 7.97 9.02 -12.91
C SER A 133 7.30 10.32 -12.45
N GLY A 134 7.39 10.63 -11.15
CA GLY A 134 6.85 11.84 -10.55
C GLY A 134 5.84 11.57 -9.42
N SER A 135 5.09 12.61 -9.06
CA SER A 135 4.09 12.56 -8.00
C SER A 135 2.73 12.09 -8.52
N ILE A 136 2.27 10.95 -8.04
CA ILE A 136 1.02 10.32 -8.44
C ILE A 136 -0.03 10.48 -7.34
N MET A 137 -1.23 10.90 -7.71
CA MET A 137 -2.42 10.86 -6.86
C MET A 137 -3.42 9.86 -7.45
N SER A 138 -3.98 9.01 -6.59
CA SER A 138 -4.80 7.88 -7.02
C SER A 138 -6.02 7.70 -6.14
N THR A 139 -7.11 7.24 -6.74
CA THR A 139 -8.36 6.92 -6.03
C THR A 139 -8.80 5.52 -6.39
N ILE A 140 -9.07 4.68 -5.39
CA ILE A 140 -9.65 3.35 -5.59
C ILE A 140 -11.10 3.35 -5.14
N PHE A 141 -12.00 2.85 -5.99
CA PHE A 141 -13.45 2.81 -5.73
C PHE A 141 -14.12 1.71 -6.55
N GLY A 142 -15.32 1.31 -6.13
CA GLY A 142 -16.14 0.32 -6.84
C GLY A 142 -16.46 -0.87 -5.96
N GLN A 143 -16.51 -2.06 -6.57
CA GLN A 143 -17.00 -3.26 -5.90
C GLN A 143 -15.99 -4.39 -5.90
N VAL A 144 -16.04 -5.19 -4.84
CA VAL A 144 -15.28 -6.43 -4.69
C VAL A 144 -16.25 -7.60 -4.71
N THR A 145 -16.07 -8.52 -5.66
CA THR A 145 -16.77 -9.80 -5.71
C THR A 145 -15.92 -10.84 -4.99
N THR A 146 -16.44 -11.37 -3.88
CA THR A 146 -15.86 -12.51 -3.15
C THR A 146 -16.55 -13.80 -3.62
N THR A 147 -16.10 -14.95 -3.12
CA THR A 147 -16.79 -16.24 -3.36
C THR A 147 -18.22 -16.29 -2.84
N GLU A 148 -18.59 -15.46 -1.86
CA GLU A 148 -19.88 -15.54 -1.16
C GLU A 148 -20.77 -14.30 -1.33
N MET A 149 -20.17 -13.14 -1.61
CA MET A 149 -20.85 -11.84 -1.56
C MET A 149 -20.23 -10.79 -2.49
N GLN A 150 -21.01 -9.75 -2.77
CA GLN A 150 -20.61 -8.58 -3.55
C GLN A 150 -20.64 -7.35 -2.65
N CYS A 151 -19.50 -6.65 -2.52
CA CYS A 151 -19.35 -5.54 -1.58
C CYS A 151 -19.01 -4.23 -2.29
N GLN A 152 -19.77 -3.18 -2.01
CA GLN A 152 -19.48 -1.82 -2.49
C GLN A 152 -18.59 -1.08 -1.51
N PHE A 153 -17.41 -0.67 -1.98
CA PHE A 153 -16.42 0.05 -1.20
C PHE A 153 -16.45 1.55 -1.53
N MET A 154 -16.46 2.38 -0.48
CA MET A 154 -16.36 3.83 -0.61
C MET A 154 -14.96 4.24 -1.11
N PRO A 155 -14.82 5.33 -1.89
CA PRO A 155 -13.52 5.71 -2.43
C PRO A 155 -12.45 5.95 -1.36
N THR A 156 -11.24 5.45 -1.58
CA THR A 156 -10.03 5.80 -0.81
C THR A 156 -8.99 6.47 -1.72
N ILE A 157 -8.19 7.37 -1.15
CA ILE A 157 -7.20 8.18 -1.87
C ILE A 157 -5.80 7.85 -1.37
N GLY A 158 -4.86 7.72 -2.29
CA GLY A 158 -3.45 7.48 -2.00
C GLY A 158 -2.55 8.35 -2.86
N SER A 159 -1.33 8.57 -2.38
CA SER A 159 -0.29 9.28 -3.13
C SER A 159 0.98 8.44 -3.19
N THR A 160 1.78 8.61 -4.23
CA THR A 160 3.04 7.88 -4.42
C THR A 160 4.00 8.69 -5.24
N VAL A 161 5.29 8.64 -4.89
CA VAL A 161 6.35 9.19 -5.73
C VAL A 161 7.02 8.04 -6.46
N VAL A 162 6.95 8.07 -7.78
CA VAL A 162 7.65 7.10 -8.65
C VAL A 162 8.98 7.71 -9.07
N PRO A 163 10.13 7.05 -8.82
CA PRO A 163 11.45 7.52 -9.22
C PRO A 163 11.59 7.81 -10.72
#